data_AF-A0A925IAR3-F1
#
_entry.id   AF-A0A925IAR3-F1
#
_cell.length_a   1.000
_cell.length_b   1.000
_cell.length_c   1.000
_cell.angle_alpha   90.00
_cell.angle_beta   90.00
_cell.angle_gamma   90.00
#
_symmetry.space_group_name_H-M   'P 1'
#
loop_
_entity.id
_entity.type
_entity.pdbx_description
1 polymer ?
#
loop_
_entity_poly.entity_id
_entity_poly.type
_entity_poly.pdbx_seq_one_letter_code
_entity_poly.pdbx_strand_id
1 'polypeptide(L)'
;MEANLQQIRKHRRYSEEFKKSIVASFEKGEFSVLQLEKLYGVTNGSIYGWVYKYSRFNEKGCRIVEMENSNQNKLNELAKKVKELEQMVGQKQIAIEYLEKMIELAKTDLNIDIKKNYSLPPSVGSNPTKKK
;
A
#
# COMPACT_ATOMS: atom_id res chain seq x y z
N MET A 1 57.07 32.23 -16.80
CA MET A 1 56.47 31.64 -15.58
C MET A 1 54.96 31.76 -15.74
N GLU A 2 54.27 30.67 -16.04
CA GLU A 2 52.81 30.72 -16.18
C GLU A 2 52.17 30.70 -14.78
N ALA A 3 51.29 31.67 -14.52
CA ALA A 3 50.60 31.80 -13.25
C ALA A 3 49.51 30.73 -13.16
N ASN A 4 49.67 29.79 -12.23
CA ASN A 4 48.69 28.76 -11.93
C ASN A 4 47.53 29.38 -11.13
N LEU A 5 46.57 29.97 -11.85
CA LEU A 5 45.41 30.65 -11.26
C LEU A 5 44.40 29.60 -10.77
N GLN A 6 44.54 29.15 -9.52
CA GLN A 6 43.52 28.30 -8.89
C GLN A 6 42.24 29.12 -8.65
N GLN A 7 41.14 28.71 -9.30
CA GLN A 7 39.84 29.32 -9.07
C GLN A 7 39.35 29.03 -7.65
N ILE A 8 39.11 30.08 -6.87
CA ILE A 8 38.54 29.98 -5.53
C ILE A 8 37.12 29.40 -5.64
N ARG A 9 36.91 28.19 -5.10
CA ARG A 9 35.59 27.57 -5.01
C ARG A 9 34.69 28.43 -4.12
N LYS A 10 33.59 28.94 -4.69
CA LYS A 10 32.56 29.64 -3.92
C LYS A 10 31.84 28.66 -3.01
N HIS A 11 31.85 28.93 -1.70
CA HIS A 11 31.09 28.14 -0.74
C HIS A 11 29.59 28.45 -0.86
N ARG A 12 28.79 27.41 -1.09
CA ARG A 12 27.33 27.50 -1.10
C ARG A 12 26.83 27.75 0.32
N ARG A 13 26.06 28.82 0.53
CA ARG A 13 25.41 29.12 1.81
C ARG A 13 23.91 28.81 1.72
N TYR A 14 23.38 28.20 2.77
CA TYR A 14 21.96 27.88 2.89
C TYR A 14 21.34 28.77 3.98
N SER A 15 20.11 29.24 3.74
CA SER A 15 19.32 29.97 4.72
C SER A 15 19.00 29.10 5.93
N GLU A 16 18.75 29.71 7.09
CA GLU A 16 18.41 28.94 8.29
C GLU A 16 17.06 28.23 8.18
N GLU A 17 16.08 28.86 7.53
CA GLU A 17 14.76 28.27 7.28
C GLU A 17 14.87 26.97 6.47
N PHE A 18 15.72 26.97 5.44
CA PHE A 18 15.96 25.78 4.63
C PHE A 18 16.65 24.66 5.42
N LYS A 19 17.60 25.00 6.30
CA LYS A 19 18.24 24.00 7.17
C LYS A 19 17.22 23.39 8.13
N LYS A 20 16.37 24.23 8.73
CA LYS A 20 15.31 23.79 9.64
C LYS A 20 14.26 22.94 8.94
N SER A 21 13.86 23.27 7.71
CA SER A 21 12.89 22.48 6.95
C SER A 21 13.42 21.07 6.65
N ILE A 22 14.70 20.94 6.27
CA ILE A 22 15.34 19.64 6.03
C ILE A 22 15.39 18.81 7.32
N VAL A 23 15.76 19.43 8.45
CA VAL A 23 15.79 18.74 9.75
C VAL A 23 14.38 18.31 10.17
N ALA A 24 13.36 19.15 9.96
CA ALA A 24 11.98 18.79 10.27
C ALA A 24 11.48 17.59 9.43
N SER A 25 11.79 17.55 8.12
CA SER A 25 11.46 16.39 7.27
C SER A 25 12.20 15.12 7.71
N PHE A 26 13.44 15.25 8.18
CA PHE A 26 14.21 14.15 8.74
C PHE A 26 13.63 13.64 10.07
N GLU A 27 13.29 14.55 11.00
CA GLU A 27 12.70 14.21 12.30
C GLU A 27 11.33 13.53 12.18
N LYS A 28 10.54 13.90 11.17
CA LYS A 28 9.27 13.21 10.85
C LYS A 28 9.46 11.80 10.27
N GLY A 29 10.68 11.43 9.86
CA GLY A 29 10.94 10.15 9.19
C GLY A 29 10.40 10.05 7.77
N GLU A 30 9.98 11.17 7.14
CA GLU A 30 9.47 11.18 5.76
C GLU A 30 10.55 10.82 4.75
N PHE A 31 11.78 11.27 4.99
CA PHE A 31 12.92 11.03 4.11
C PHE A 31 14.18 10.64 4.88
N SER A 32 14.92 9.67 4.34
CA SER A 32 16.27 9.35 4.78
C SER A 32 17.26 10.44 4.37
N VAL A 33 18.38 10.58 5.10
CA VAL A 33 19.45 11.54 4.77
C VAL A 33 19.94 11.40 3.33
N LEU A 34 20.07 10.16 2.83
CA LEU A 34 20.46 9.87 1.45
C LEU A 34 19.41 10.34 0.42
N GLN A 35 18.13 10.28 0.78
CA GLN A 35 17.06 10.79 -0.08
C GLN A 35 17.06 12.31 -0.11
N LEU A 36 17.28 12.96 1.05
CA LEU A 36 17.40 14.41 1.15
C LEU A 36 18.61 14.94 0.37
N GLU A 37 19.72 14.22 0.38
CA GLU A 37 20.90 14.54 -0.43
C GLU A 37 20.58 14.54 -1.92
N LYS A 38 19.88 13.51 -2.41
CA LYS A 38 19.47 13.42 -3.82
C LYS A 38 18.44 14.49 -4.19
N LEU A 39 17.49 14.79 -3.30
CA LEU A 39 16.39 15.70 -3.58
C LEU A 39 16.84 17.17 -3.61
N TYR A 40 17.71 17.56 -2.67
CA TYR A 40 18.15 18.95 -2.52
C TYR A 40 19.57 19.21 -3.01
N GLY A 41 20.31 18.19 -3.42
CA GLY A 41 21.70 18.30 -3.86
C GLY A 41 22.66 18.71 -2.74
N VAL A 42 22.31 18.41 -1.49
CA VAL A 42 23.10 18.75 -0.30
C VAL A 42 23.85 17.53 0.17
N THR A 43 25.15 17.66 0.41
CA THR A 43 25.98 16.55 0.90
C THR A 43 25.51 16.04 2.26
N ASN A 44 25.47 14.71 2.43
CA ASN A 44 25.07 14.05 3.70
C ASN A 44 25.73 14.64 4.95
N GLY A 45 27.03 14.96 4.89
CA GLY A 45 27.76 15.54 6.04
C GLY A 45 27.21 16.90 6.50
N SER A 46 26.74 17.73 5.56
CA SER A 46 26.10 19.01 5.90
C SER A 46 24.74 18.78 6.57
N ILE A 47 23.97 17.81 6.07
CA ILE A 47 22.67 17.44 6.63
C ILE A 47 22.83 16.95 8.07
N TYR A 48 23.75 16.00 8.33
CA TYR A 48 24.04 15.55 9.69
C TYR A 48 24.49 16.70 10.60
N GLY A 49 25.34 17.61 10.11
CA GLY A 49 25.74 18.80 10.86
C GLY A 49 24.55 19.70 11.25
N TRP A 50 23.54 19.83 10.38
CA TRP A 50 22.32 20.57 10.69
C TRP A 50 21.41 19.80 11.65
N VAL A 51 21.27 18.50 11.48
CA VAL A 51 20.51 17.64 12.38
C VAL A 51 21.07 17.77 13.80
N TYR A 52 22.38 17.65 14.01
CA TYR A 52 22.96 17.81 15.35
C TYR A 52 22.83 19.23 15.93
N LYS A 53 22.69 20.26 15.08
CA LYS A 53 22.60 21.66 15.51
C LYS A 53 21.17 22.11 15.80
N TYR A 54 20.21 21.64 15.01
CA TYR A 54 18.83 22.12 15.04
C TYR A 54 17.83 21.08 15.54
N SER A 55 18.21 19.80 15.66
CA SER A 55 17.33 18.78 16.23
C SER A 55 17.18 18.95 17.74
N ARG A 56 15.95 18.80 18.24
CA ARG A 56 15.67 18.82 19.68
C ARG A 56 16.01 17.52 20.39
N PHE A 57 15.99 16.40 19.67
CA PHE A 57 16.04 15.05 20.25
C PHE A 57 17.32 14.29 19.93
N ASN A 58 18.15 14.79 19.02
CA ASN A 58 19.30 14.06 18.49
C ASN A 58 20.62 14.57 19.10
N GLU A 59 20.79 14.39 20.42
CA GLU A 59 22.10 14.52 21.05
C GLU A 59 23.06 13.43 20.52
N LYS A 60 24.36 13.75 20.44
CA LYS A 60 25.40 12.82 19.98
C LYS A 60 25.47 11.61 20.94
N GLY A 61 24.69 10.57 20.67
CA GLY A 61 24.70 9.34 21.46
C GLY A 61 23.38 8.60 21.56
N CYS A 62 22.24 9.23 21.23
CA CYS A 62 20.95 8.53 21.31
C CYS A 62 20.21 8.57 19.97
N ARG A 63 20.31 7.46 19.22
CA ARG A 63 19.39 7.19 18.12
C ARG A 63 18.12 6.61 18.74
N ILE A 64 17.19 7.48 19.17
CA ILE A 64 15.85 7.03 19.52
C ILE A 64 15.18 6.67 18.19
N VAL A 65 15.37 5.41 17.78
CA VAL A 65 14.59 4.81 16.72
C VAL A 65 13.22 4.53 17.32
N GLU A 66 12.32 5.51 17.29
CA GLU A 66 10.91 5.23 17.51
C GLU A 66 10.41 4.44 16.29
N MET A 67 10.65 3.14 16.34
CA MET A 67 10.21 2.20 15.33
C MET A 67 8.77 1.78 15.62
N GLU A 68 7.93 1.97 14.60
CA GLU A 68 7.13 0.86 14.06
C GLU A 68 5.91 0.36 14.84
N ASN A 69 5.53 0.94 15.98
CA ASN A 69 4.27 0.54 16.64
C ASN A 69 3.04 0.73 15.72
N SER A 70 2.98 1.81 14.94
CA SER A 70 1.88 2.05 14.01
C SER A 70 1.83 1.04 12.87
N ASN A 71 2.98 0.67 12.30
CA ASN A 71 3.03 -0.25 11.17
C ASN A 71 2.76 -1.69 11.61
N GLN A 72 3.33 -2.12 12.75
CA GLN A 72 3.04 -3.44 13.32
C GLN A 72 1.57 -3.58 13.71
N ASN A 73 0.95 -2.54 14.28
CA ASN A 73 -0.48 -2.54 14.58
C ASN A 73 -1.33 -2.64 13.31
N LYS A 74 -1.01 -1.87 12.27
CA LYS A 74 -1.70 -1.95 10.96
C LYS A 74 -1.54 -3.34 10.33
N LEU A 75 -0.35 -3.94 10.41
CA LEU A 75 -0.11 -5.30 9.92
C LEU A 75 -0.95 -6.32 10.69
N ASN A 76 -1.02 -6.20 12.01
CA ASN A 76 -1.83 -7.07 12.86
C ASN A 76 -3.33 -6.91 12.58
N GLU A 77 -3.80 -5.68 12.37
CA GLU A 77 -5.19 -5.40 12.00
C GLU A 77 -5.53 -5.97 10.61
N LEU A 78 -4.64 -5.80 9.62
CA LEU A 78 -4.81 -6.38 8.29
C LEU A 78 -4.85 -7.90 8.36
N ALA A 79 -3.94 -8.52 9.09
CA ALA A 79 -3.89 -9.97 9.26
C ALA A 79 -5.18 -10.53 9.90
N LYS A 80 -5.73 -9.83 10.90
CA LYS A 80 -7.03 -10.19 11.49
C LYS A 80 -8.17 -10.11 10.47
N LYS A 81 -8.25 -9.03 9.68
CA LYS A 81 -9.27 -8.87 8.64
C LYS A 81 -9.19 -9.96 7.57
N VAL A 82 -7.98 -10.31 7.13
CA VAL A 82 -7.78 -11.39 6.15
C VAL A 82 -8.32 -12.71 6.70
N LYS A 83 -7.96 -13.05 7.94
CA LYS A 83 -8.44 -14.27 8.61
C LYS A 83 -9.98 -14.33 8.71
N GLU A 84 -10.62 -13.21 9.08
CA GLU A 84 -12.09 -13.13 9.18
C GLU A 84 -12.76 -13.28 7.81
N LEU A 85 -12.20 -12.65 6.77
CA LEU A 85 -12.70 -12.75 5.39
C LEU A 85 -12.57 -14.17 4.85
N GLU A 86 -11.41 -14.80 5.02
CA GLU A 86 -11.18 -16.19 4.61
C GLU A 86 -12.16 -17.16 5.29
N GLN A 87 -12.42 -16.97 6.58
CA GLN A 87 -13.39 -17.77 7.33
C GLN A 87 -14.82 -17.62 6.77
N MET A 88 -15.26 -16.38 6.51
CA MET A 88 -16.59 -16.14 5.93
C MET A 88 -16.72 -16.71 4.51
N VAL A 89 -15.67 -16.61 3.69
CA VAL A 89 -15.65 -17.20 2.34
C VAL A 89 -15.78 -18.72 2.44
N GLY A 90 -15.01 -19.37 3.34
CA GLY A 90 -15.10 -20.82 3.54
C GLY A 90 -16.49 -21.28 3.98
N GLN A 91 -17.12 -20.58 4.93
CA GLN A 91 -18.49 -20.90 5.36
C GLN A 91 -19.51 -20.78 4.22
N LYS A 92 -19.40 -19.73 3.40
CA LYS A 92 -20.27 -19.55 2.24
C LYS A 92 -20.04 -20.61 1.17
N GLN A 93 -18.78 -21.02 0.95
CA GLN A 93 -18.44 -22.05 -0.01
C GLN A 93 -19.09 -23.39 0.35
N ILE A 94 -19.04 -23.80 1.62
CA ILE A 94 -19.70 -25.02 2.10
C ILE A 94 -21.23 -24.95 1.87
N ALA A 95 -21.85 -23.81 2.15
CA ALA A 95 -23.29 -23.63 1.94
C ALA A 95 -23.67 -23.72 0.46
N ILE A 96 -22.86 -23.12 -0.43
CA ILE A 96 -23.08 -23.19 -1.87
C ILE A 96 -22.94 -24.63 -2.37
N GLU A 97 -21.87 -25.33 -2.00
CA GLU A 97 -21.64 -26.73 -2.40
C GLU A 97 -22.77 -27.64 -1.94
N TYR A 98 -23.26 -27.44 -0.71
CA TYR A 98 -24.42 -28.16 -0.20
C TYR A 98 -25.68 -27.92 -1.06
N LEU A 99 -25.99 -26.65 -1.36
CA LEU A 99 -27.16 -26.29 -2.17
C LEU A 99 -27.05 -26.82 -3.61
N GLU A 100 -25.86 -26.73 -4.22
CA GLU A 100 -25.59 -27.29 -5.55
C GLU A 100 -25.80 -28.81 -5.57
N LYS A 101 -25.32 -29.51 -4.53
CA LYS A 101 -25.52 -30.96 -4.42
C LYS A 101 -26.98 -31.34 -4.25
N MET A 102 -27.73 -30.58 -3.45
CA MET A 102 -29.18 -30.78 -3.30
C MET A 102 -29.94 -30.59 -4.62
N ILE A 103 -29.54 -29.60 -5.43
CA ILE A 103 -30.11 -29.39 -6.76
C ILE A 103 -29.78 -30.56 -7.70
N GLU A 104 -28.55 -31.08 -7.65
CA GLU A 104 -28.13 -32.23 -8.45
C GLU A 104 -28.96 -33.48 -8.11
N LEU A 105 -29.13 -33.79 -6.82
CA LEU A 105 -29.96 -34.91 -6.37
C LEU A 105 -31.44 -34.74 -6.75
N ALA A 106 -31.99 -33.53 -6.59
CA ALA A 106 -33.36 -33.27 -7.01
C ALA A 106 -33.56 -33.46 -8.53
N LYS A 107 -32.55 -33.11 -9.33
CA LYS A 107 -32.57 -33.35 -10.78
C LYS A 107 -32.49 -34.84 -11.11
N THR A 108 -31.68 -35.63 -10.42
CA THR A 108 -31.60 -37.08 -10.65
C THR A 108 -32.88 -37.81 -10.24
N ASP A 109 -33.42 -37.47 -9.08
CA ASP A 109 -34.49 -38.24 -8.45
C ASP A 109 -35.88 -37.84 -8.97
N LEU A 110 -36.08 -36.56 -9.29
CA LEU A 110 -37.37 -36.02 -9.73
C LEU A 110 -37.41 -35.70 -11.23
N ASN A 111 -36.28 -35.74 -11.93
CA ASN A 111 -36.13 -35.34 -13.34
C ASN A 111 -36.66 -33.90 -13.62
N ILE A 112 -36.65 -33.04 -12.60
CA ILE A 112 -37.04 -31.63 -12.67
C ILE A 112 -35.75 -30.81 -12.77
N ASP A 113 -35.59 -30.02 -13.83
CA ASP A 113 -34.42 -29.15 -14.01
C ASP A 113 -34.65 -27.82 -13.28
N ILE A 114 -34.50 -27.81 -11.96
CA ILE A 114 -34.79 -26.65 -11.08
C ILE A 114 -34.02 -25.38 -11.49
N LYS A 115 -32.86 -25.53 -12.17
CA LYS A 115 -32.08 -24.40 -12.72
C LYS A 115 -32.76 -23.70 -13.91
N LYS A 116 -33.78 -24.31 -14.51
CA LYS A 116 -34.51 -23.78 -15.67
C LYS A 116 -35.74 -22.98 -15.19
N ASN A 117 -35.84 -21.72 -15.60
CA ASN A 117 -36.99 -20.87 -15.25
C ASN A 117 -38.26 -21.36 -15.95
N TYR A 118 -39.11 -22.11 -15.26
CA TYR A 118 -40.41 -22.57 -15.77
C TYR A 118 -41.53 -21.52 -15.70
N SER A 119 -41.31 -20.42 -14.97
CA SER A 119 -42.34 -19.42 -14.63
C SER A 119 -42.25 -18.11 -15.42
N LEU A 120 -41.32 -17.98 -16.38
CA LEU A 120 -41.26 -16.79 -17.24
C LEU A 120 -41.98 -17.06 -18.57
N PRO A 121 -42.90 -16.19 -19.01
CA PRO A 121 -43.41 -16.26 -20.36
C PRO A 121 -42.24 -16.19 -21.36
N PRO A 122 -42.28 -16.95 -22.47
CA PRO A 122 -41.29 -16.80 -23.54
C PRO A 122 -41.18 -15.33 -23.93
N SER A 123 -39.96 -14.83 -24.14
CA SER A 123 -39.79 -13.49 -24.71
C SER A 123 -40.51 -13.46 -26.06
N VAL A 124 -41.38 -12.46 -26.24
CA VAL A 124 -42.15 -12.24 -27.47
C VAL A 124 -41.16 -11.82 -28.55
N GLY A 125 -40.49 -12.79 -29.19
CA GLY A 125 -39.38 -12.44 -30.08
C GLY A 125 -38.72 -13.55 -30.87
N SER A 126 -39.32 -14.74 -31.02
CA SER A 126 -38.82 -15.70 -32.02
C SER A 126 -39.96 -16.33 -32.80
N ASN A 127 -40.01 -16.01 -34.09
CA ASN A 127 -40.91 -16.66 -35.03
C ASN A 127 -40.51 -18.15 -35.16
N PRO A 128 -41.46 -19.10 -35.21
CA PRO A 128 -41.13 -20.49 -35.42
C PRO A 128 -40.56 -20.68 -36.84
N THR A 129 -39.32 -21.15 -36.93
CA THR A 129 -38.73 -21.61 -38.19
C THR A 129 -39.49 -22.83 -38.71
N LYS A 130 -40.14 -22.69 -39.87
CA LYS A 130 -40.74 -23.80 -40.61
C LYS A 130 -39.67 -24.85 -40.90
N LYS A 131 -39.85 -26.06 -40.38
CA LYS A 131 -39.04 -27.23 -40.77
C LYS A 131 -39.41 -27.62 -42.20
N LYS A 132 -38.38 -27.84 -43.01
CA LYS A 132 -38.46 -28.51 -44.32
C LYS A 132 -38.60 -30.01 -44.12
#